data_AF-A0A7S2MN21-F1
#
_entry.id   AF-A0A7S2MN21-F1
#
_cell.length_a   1.000
_cell.length_b   1.000
_cell.length_c   1.000
_cell.angle_alpha   90.00
_cell.angle_beta   90.00
_cell.angle_gamma   90.00
#
_symmetry.space_group_name_H-M   'P 1'
#
loop_
_entity.id
_entity.type
_entity.pdbx_description
1 polymer ?
#
loop_
_entity_poly.entity_id
_entity_poly.type
_entity_poly.pdbx_seq_one_letter_code
_entity_poly.pdbx_strand_id
1 'polypeptide(L)'
;ANVEVARFLLQEGLQDIRGVVFFSNNDKEMVLTRDARRPVPLAECALAPHQRFTFYDNAHTTGIDIEQAYLATAALTLGKDTTFRDAQQGAWRMRRLGI
;
A
#
# COMPACT_ATOMS: atom_id res chain seq x y z
N ALA A 1 8.29 -8.86 7.32
CA ALA A 1 7.10 -8.06 7.74
C ALA A 1 6.89 -6.91 6.76
N ASN A 2 5.66 -6.41 6.59
CA ASN A 2 5.36 -5.38 5.58
C ASN A 2 6.16 -4.06 5.74
N VAL A 3 6.58 -3.73 6.96
CA VAL A 3 7.47 -2.58 7.22
C VAL A 3 8.84 -2.72 6.54
N GLU A 4 9.34 -3.94 6.36
CA GLU A 4 10.62 -4.20 5.69
C GLU A 4 10.48 -4.00 4.18
N VAL A 5 9.34 -4.43 3.61
CA VAL A 5 9.00 -4.14 2.21
C VAL A 5 8.88 -2.63 1.98
N ALA A 6 8.21 -1.92 2.88
CA ALA A 6 8.10 -0.46 2.82
C ALA A 6 9.47 0.23 2.87
N ARG A 7 10.39 -0.22 3.75
CA ARG A 7 11.78 0.27 3.77
C ARG A 7 12.50 0.00 2.46
N PHE A 8 12.44 -1.24 1.98
CA PHE A 8 13.10 -1.64 0.75
C PHE A 8 12.61 -0.81 -0.45
N LEU A 9 11.29 -0.64 -0.59
CA LEU A 9 10.69 0.17 -1.67
C LEU A 9 11.13 1.63 -1.63
N LEU A 10 11.29 2.21 -0.44
CA LEU A 10 11.80 3.57 -0.29
C LEU A 10 13.32 3.63 -0.57
N GLN A 11 14.09 2.63 -0.17
CA GLN A 11 15.54 2.62 -0.33
C GLN A 11 15.96 2.40 -1.80
N GLU A 12 15.35 1.42 -2.46
CA GLU A 12 15.76 0.99 -3.80
C GLU A 12 14.94 1.64 -4.93
N GLY A 13 13.85 2.35 -4.61
CA GLY A 13 12.95 2.91 -5.62
C GLY A 13 12.07 4.06 -5.14
N LEU A 14 10.96 4.25 -5.85
CA LEU A 14 9.91 5.24 -5.55
C LEU A 14 10.45 6.65 -5.25
N GLN A 15 11.45 7.13 -6.00
CA GLN A 15 12.23 8.33 -5.66
C GLN A 15 11.37 9.58 -5.40
N ASP A 16 10.26 9.72 -6.14
CA ASP A 16 9.32 10.85 -6.01
C ASP A 16 8.27 10.69 -4.89
N ILE A 17 8.24 9.54 -4.23
CA ILE A 17 7.29 9.22 -3.16
C ILE A 17 7.94 9.46 -1.81
N ARG A 18 7.23 10.14 -0.89
CA ARG A 18 7.73 10.51 0.44
C ARG A 18 7.46 9.46 1.52
N GLY A 19 6.51 8.56 1.30
CA GLY A 19 6.22 7.47 2.23
C GLY A 19 5.47 6.31 1.62
N VAL A 20 5.62 5.13 2.24
CA VAL A 20 4.92 3.91 1.86
C VAL A 20 3.92 3.54 2.95
N VAL A 21 2.66 3.41 2.56
CA VAL A 21 1.55 2.92 3.38
C VAL A 21 1.51 1.40 3.29
N PHE A 22 1.32 0.74 4.43
CA PHE A 22 1.23 -0.72 4.53
C PHE A 22 0.42 -1.12 5.76
N PHE A 23 -0.01 -2.38 5.81
CA PHE A 23 -0.66 -2.95 6.99
C PHE A 23 0.36 -3.58 7.94
N SER A 24 0.30 -3.20 9.20
CA SER A 24 1.05 -3.87 10.26
C SER A 24 0.48 -5.25 10.56
N ASN A 25 1.21 -6.08 11.30
CA ASN A 25 0.76 -7.41 11.73
C ASN A 25 -0.50 -7.39 12.63
N ASN A 26 -0.94 -6.21 13.08
CA ASN A 26 -2.14 -6.02 13.89
C ASN A 26 -3.27 -5.37 13.07
N ASP A 27 -3.27 -5.55 11.74
CA ASP A 27 -4.23 -5.01 10.77
C ASP A 27 -4.39 -3.48 10.80
N LYS A 28 -3.41 -2.76 11.36
CA LYS A 28 -3.42 -1.29 11.37
C LYS A 28 -2.74 -0.73 10.14
N GLU A 29 -3.38 0.27 9.54
CA GLU A 29 -2.80 1.12 8.49
C GLU A 29 -1.66 1.96 9.06
N MET A 30 -0.47 1.72 8.54
CA MET A 30 0.74 2.42 8.94
C MET A 30 1.38 3.06 7.73
N VAL A 31 2.14 4.11 7.95
CA VAL A 31 2.98 4.73 6.93
C VAL A 31 4.39 4.90 7.43
N LEU A 32 5.35 4.50 6.60
CA LEU A 32 6.75 4.78 6.80
C LEU A 32 7.17 5.89 5.84
N THR A 33 7.71 6.99 6.36
CA THR A 33 8.30 8.04 5.53
C THR A 33 9.80 7.85 5.39
N ARG A 34 10.40 8.45 4.35
CA ARG A 34 11.85 8.35 4.08
C ARG A 34 12.72 8.79 5.26
N ASP A 35 12.30 9.86 5.95
CA ASP A 35 13.07 10.48 7.03
C ASP A 35 12.78 9.85 8.41
N ALA A 36 11.76 8.99 8.51
CA ALA A 36 11.35 8.40 9.78
C ALA A 36 12.01 7.02 10.02
N ARG A 37 12.52 6.83 11.24
CA ARG A 37 13.00 5.50 11.68
C ARG A 37 11.88 4.51 11.93
N ARG A 38 10.69 5.00 12.30
CA ARG A 38 9.54 4.19 12.70
C ARG A 38 8.30 4.60 11.92
N PRO A 39 7.44 3.63 11.54
CA PRO A 39 6.17 3.93 10.93
C PRO A 39 5.19 4.53 11.96
N VAL A 40 4.28 5.37 11.48
CA VAL A 40 3.21 6.00 12.26
C VAL A 40 1.84 5.59 11.70
N PRO A 41 0.74 5.69 12.47
CA PRO A 41 -0.59 5.44 11.94
C PRO A 41 -0.90 6.32 10.73
N LEU A 42 -1.57 5.78 9.71
CA LEU A 42 -1.90 6.54 8.50
C LEU A 42 -2.76 7.77 8.81
N ALA A 43 -3.66 7.66 9.78
CA ALA A 43 -4.53 8.75 10.24
C ALA A 43 -3.77 9.95 10.83
N GLU A 44 -2.53 9.74 11.30
CA GLU A 44 -1.67 10.81 11.85
C GLU A 44 -0.72 11.38 10.79
N CYS A 45 -0.77 10.87 9.56
CA CYS A 45 0.14 11.26 8.50
C CYS A 45 -0.38 12.45 7.70
N ALA A 46 0.46 13.48 7.57
CA ALA A 46 0.16 14.67 6.78
C ALA A 46 0.45 14.50 5.26
N LEU A 47 0.87 13.31 4.80
CA LEU A 47 1.16 13.09 3.38
C LEU A 47 -0.13 12.97 2.58
N ALA A 48 -0.26 13.79 1.55
CA ALA A 48 -1.36 13.70 0.60
C ALA A 48 -1.28 12.39 -0.22
N PRO A 49 -2.39 11.89 -0.78
CA PRO A 49 -2.41 10.64 -1.55
C PRO A 49 -1.38 10.53 -2.68
N HIS A 50 -1.06 11.65 -3.36
CA HIS A 50 -0.07 11.66 -4.45
C HIS A 50 1.39 11.60 -3.96
N GLN A 51 1.64 11.75 -2.67
CA GLN A 51 2.98 11.76 -2.07
C GLN A 51 3.33 10.43 -1.42
N ARG A 52 2.41 9.48 -1.46
CA ARG A 52 2.52 8.18 -0.80
C ARG A 52 2.22 7.06 -1.78
N PHE A 53 2.84 5.92 -1.55
CA PHE A 53 2.58 4.68 -2.28
C PHE A 53 1.95 3.68 -1.33
N THR A 54 0.94 2.92 -1.75
CA THR A 54 0.31 1.91 -0.91
C THR A 54 0.73 0.51 -1.34
N PHE A 55 1.28 -0.25 -0.40
CA PHE A 55 1.60 -1.66 -0.58
C PHE A 55 0.53 -2.52 0.10
N TYR A 56 -0.12 -3.37 -0.69
CA TYR A 56 -1.03 -4.41 -0.22
C TYR A 56 -0.33 -5.77 -0.32
N ASP A 57 -0.34 -6.54 0.75
CA ASP A 57 -0.01 -7.96 0.68
C ASP A 57 -1.27 -8.79 0.36
N ASN A 58 -1.10 -10.09 0.15
CA ASN A 58 -2.21 -10.98 -0.20
C ASN A 58 -3.27 -11.10 0.92
N ALA A 59 -2.84 -11.08 2.18
CA ALA A 59 -3.73 -11.25 3.33
C ALA A 59 -4.62 -10.01 3.57
N HIS A 60 -4.13 -8.83 3.22
CA HIS A 60 -4.79 -7.54 3.43
C HIS A 60 -5.43 -6.96 2.15
N THR A 61 -5.76 -7.81 1.18
CA THR A 61 -6.53 -7.41 -0.02
C THR A 61 -8.04 -7.25 0.25
N THR A 62 -8.52 -7.69 1.42
CA THR A 62 -9.96 -7.71 1.78
C THR A 62 -10.31 -6.61 2.79
N GLY A 63 -11.28 -5.75 2.47
CA GLY A 63 -12.06 -5.00 3.46
C GLY A 63 -11.62 -3.58 3.83
N ILE A 64 -10.54 -3.04 3.26
CA ILE A 64 -10.05 -1.68 3.62
C ILE A 64 -9.80 -0.84 2.34
N ASP A 65 -10.34 0.38 2.30
CA ASP A 65 -10.16 1.34 1.21
C ASP A 65 -9.19 2.45 1.63
N ILE A 66 -7.97 2.45 1.08
CA ILE A 66 -7.01 3.54 1.28
C ILE A 66 -7.15 4.50 0.11
N GLU A 67 -7.50 5.75 0.39
CA GLU A 67 -7.61 6.77 -0.63
C GLU A 67 -6.29 6.95 -1.41
N GLN A 68 -6.38 6.72 -2.72
CA GLN A 68 -5.30 6.88 -3.70
C GLN A 68 -5.46 8.20 -4.46
N ALA A 69 -4.36 8.67 -5.06
CA ALA A 69 -4.41 9.80 -5.97
C ALA A 69 -5.29 9.48 -7.19
N TYR A 70 -5.98 10.50 -7.72
CA TYR A 70 -6.92 10.33 -8.85
C TYR A 70 -6.26 9.73 -10.10
N LEU A 71 -5.01 10.07 -10.38
CA LEU A 71 -4.23 9.56 -11.51
C LEU A 71 -3.25 8.44 -11.10
N ALA A 72 -3.49 7.77 -9.96
CA ALA A 72 -2.61 6.71 -9.50
C ALA A 72 -2.58 5.55 -10.51
N THR A 73 -1.37 5.06 -10.79
CA THR A 73 -1.16 3.80 -11.52
C THR A 73 -0.85 2.71 -10.51
N ALA A 74 -1.39 1.52 -10.75
CA ALA A 74 -1.18 0.39 -9.87
C ALA A 74 -0.66 -0.82 -10.62
N ALA A 75 0.12 -1.65 -9.94
CA ALA A 75 0.64 -2.91 -10.46
C ALA A 75 0.17 -4.05 -9.56
N LEU A 76 -0.31 -5.13 -10.17
CA LEU A 76 -0.73 -6.35 -9.47
C LEU A 76 0.22 -7.49 -9.87
N THR A 77 0.90 -8.06 -8.88
CA THR A 77 1.74 -9.25 -9.07
C THR A 77 0.89 -10.51 -8.97
N LEU A 78 0.99 -11.39 -9.95
CA LEU A 78 0.26 -12.67 -9.99
C LEU A 78 1.24 -13.83 -9.81
N GLY A 79 0.88 -14.79 -8.97
CA GLY A 79 1.59 -16.06 -8.81
C GLY A 79 0.82 -17.22 -9.43
N LYS A 80 1.47 -18.38 -9.58
CA LYS A 80 0.84 -19.60 -10.11
C LYS A 80 -0.36 -20.08 -9.27
N ASP A 81 -0.37 -19.75 -7.98
CA ASP A 81 -1.39 -20.15 -7.02
C ASP A 81 -2.41 -19.02 -6.76
N THR A 82 -2.30 -17.89 -7.47
CA THR A 82 -3.25 -16.78 -7.38
C THR A 82 -4.55 -17.19 -8.06
N THR A 83 -5.66 -17.25 -7.31
CA THR A 83 -6.96 -17.52 -7.92
C THR A 83 -7.49 -16.28 -8.64
N PHE A 84 -8.42 -16.48 -9.57
CA PHE A 84 -9.10 -15.36 -10.23
C PHE A 84 -9.76 -14.40 -9.23
N ARG A 85 -10.30 -14.95 -8.14
CA ARG A 85 -10.91 -14.17 -7.06
C ARG A 85 -9.90 -13.25 -6.38
N ASP A 86 -8.71 -13.74 -6.05
CA ASP A 86 -7.67 -12.96 -5.36
C ASP A 86 -7.18 -11.82 -6.27
N ALA A 87 -6.99 -12.11 -7.55
CA ALA A 87 -6.60 -11.12 -8.54
C ALA A 87 -7.67 -10.01 -8.72
N GLN A 88 -8.95 -10.38 -8.78
CA GLN A 88 -10.05 -9.42 -8.85
C GLN A 88 -10.11 -8.52 -7.61
N GLN A 89 -10.00 -9.11 -6.41
CA GLN A 89 -10.05 -8.34 -5.17
C GLN A 89 -8.91 -7.32 -5.10
N GLY A 90 -7.68 -7.70 -5.44
CA GLY A 90 -6.56 -6.78 -5.50
C GLY A 90 -6.79 -5.64 -6.51
N ALA A 91 -7.23 -5.96 -7.73
CA ALA A 91 -7.46 -4.97 -8.78
C ALA A 91 -8.58 -3.97 -8.43
N TRP A 92 -9.65 -4.43 -7.77
CA TRP A 92 -10.76 -3.58 -7.34
C TRP A 92 -10.34 -2.52 -6.31
N ARG A 93 -9.49 -2.88 -5.35
CA ARG A 93 -8.97 -1.93 -4.35
C ARG A 93 -8.08 -0.86 -4.98
N MET A 94 -7.30 -1.24 -5.99
CA MET A 94 -6.40 -0.30 -6.69
C MET A 94 -7.13 0.72 -7.55
N ARG A 95 -8.31 0.39 -8.09
CA ARG A 95 -9.10 1.30 -8.94
C ARG A 95 -10.32 1.91 -8.23
N ARG A 96 -10.55 1.59 -6.95
CA ARG A 96 -11.85 1.84 -6.26
C ARG A 96 -13.05 1.35 -7.08
N LEU A 97 -12.90 0.20 -7.76
CA LEU A 97 -13.98 -0.39 -8.54
C LEU A 97 -14.75 -1.38 -7.65
N GLY A 98 -15.93 -0.99 -7.20
CA GLY A 98 -16.82 -1.82 -6.38
C GLY A 98 -17.44 -1.03 -5.23
N ILE A 99 -18.77 -1.08 -5.14
CA ILE A 99 -19.60 -0.55 -4.04
C ILE A 99 -19.50 -1.43 -2.79
#